data_AF-A0A2V9NLP8-F1
#
_entry.id   AF-A0A2V9NLP8-F1
#
_cell.length_a   1.000
_cell.length_b   1.000
_cell.length_c   1.000
_cell.angle_alpha   90.00
_cell.angle_beta   90.00
_cell.angle_gamma   90.00
#
_symmetry.space_group_name_H-M   'P 1'
#
loop_
_entity.id
_entity.type
_entity.pdbx_description
1 polymer ?
#
loop_
_entity_poly.entity_id
_entity_poly.type
_entity_poly.pdbx_seq_one_letter_code
_entity_poly.pdbx_strand_id
1 'polypeptide(L)'
;MSAPARNSSRKPGLVRFGVFEADLETRELRKQGRRIRLQDQPFALLAFLLERPGVIVSREELRDKLWPADTFVDFDHSLNTAVNKIREVLGDSATSPRFIETVARRGYRFIAAVHMSGNADAVPQQLARVVPESQTDLPRPHRGVTRILFGLLQVMYLIFYVEALLHWHALDRIEIFNVGAPLVTSIVIVSAGVGIPLRFYLLSAVGFDHAQLGMKFHKIFLGILVFDLFWGIAPFLIVERIGFGPAFGATAALLYVPFAERTLVRMAYPTAKRRPNAAQAARPG
;
A
#
# COMPACT_ATOMS: atom_id res chain seq x y z
N MET A 1 -38.00 10.42 -45.23
CA MET A 1 -36.53 10.49 -45.07
C MET A 1 -36.18 10.24 -43.62
N SER A 2 -35.17 9.39 -43.40
CA SER A 2 -34.43 9.07 -42.15
C SER A 2 -35.18 8.38 -41.01
N ALA A 3 -34.76 7.26 -40.43
CA ALA A 3 -33.75 6.23 -40.70
C ALA A 3 -34.09 5.05 -39.75
N PRO A 4 -33.99 3.76 -40.13
CA PRO A 4 -34.31 2.66 -39.24
C PRO A 4 -33.18 2.38 -38.24
N ALA A 5 -33.57 1.80 -37.11
CA ALA A 5 -32.78 1.46 -35.93
C ALA A 5 -31.39 0.86 -36.24
N ARG A 6 -30.35 1.37 -35.55
CA ARG A 6 -29.05 0.67 -35.49
C ARG A 6 -29.26 -0.60 -34.67
N ASN A 7 -29.44 -1.72 -35.36
CA ASN A 7 -29.22 -3.05 -34.83
C ASN A 7 -27.82 -3.10 -34.20
N SER A 8 -27.74 -3.06 -32.88
CA SER A 8 -26.58 -3.49 -32.12
C SER A 8 -26.48 -5.01 -32.31
N SER A 9 -25.77 -5.44 -33.35
CA SER A 9 -25.40 -6.82 -33.56
C SER A 9 -24.81 -7.38 -32.27
N ARG A 10 -25.55 -8.28 -31.61
CA ARG A 10 -25.03 -9.11 -30.51
C ARG A 10 -23.90 -9.94 -31.11
N LYS A 11 -22.67 -9.47 -30.94
CA LYS A 11 -21.50 -10.28 -31.24
C LYS A 11 -21.37 -11.35 -30.15
N PRO A 12 -21.38 -12.64 -30.50
CA PRO A 12 -20.95 -13.68 -29.57
C PRO A 12 -19.51 -13.35 -29.15
N GLY A 13 -19.23 -13.37 -27.84
CA GLY A 13 -17.91 -13.00 -27.30
C GLY A 13 -17.77 -11.55 -26.79
N LEU A 14 -18.83 -10.72 -26.84
CA LEU A 14 -18.83 -9.43 -26.15
C LEU A 14 -19.21 -9.60 -24.67
N VAL A 15 -18.26 -9.28 -23.80
CA VAL A 15 -18.38 -9.34 -22.34
C VAL A 15 -18.48 -7.92 -21.78
N ARG A 16 -19.56 -7.62 -21.05
CA ARG A 16 -19.79 -6.31 -20.43
C ARG A 16 -19.62 -6.39 -18.92
N PHE A 17 -18.90 -5.45 -18.34
CA PHE A 17 -18.71 -5.35 -16.89
C PHE A 17 -18.54 -3.88 -16.49
N GLY A 18 -19.41 -3.40 -15.59
CA GLY A 18 -19.45 -1.97 -15.23
C GLY A 18 -19.59 -1.06 -16.47
N VAL A 19 -18.63 -0.16 -16.67
CA VAL A 19 -18.58 0.78 -17.82
C VAL A 19 -17.71 0.28 -18.98
N PHE A 20 -17.26 -0.97 -18.92
CA PHE A 20 -16.33 -1.57 -19.86
C PHE A 20 -17.00 -2.65 -20.70
N GLU A 21 -16.51 -2.78 -21.93
CA GLU A 21 -16.90 -3.83 -22.87
C GLU A 21 -15.60 -4.47 -23.40
N ALA A 22 -15.45 -5.77 -23.20
CA ALA A 22 -14.34 -6.55 -23.74
C ALA A 22 -14.88 -7.46 -24.85
N ASP A 23 -14.32 -7.32 -26.05
CA ASP A 23 -14.59 -8.20 -27.19
C ASP A 23 -13.49 -9.27 -27.20
N LEU A 24 -13.85 -10.50 -26.81
CA LEU A 24 -12.91 -11.60 -26.64
C LEU A 24 -12.34 -12.12 -27.99
N GLU A 25 -13.07 -11.92 -29.10
CA GLU A 25 -12.65 -12.34 -30.44
C GLU A 25 -11.61 -11.37 -31.01
N THR A 26 -11.90 -10.07 -30.97
CA THR A 26 -11.03 -9.03 -31.52
C THR A 26 -9.94 -8.57 -30.56
N ARG A 27 -9.97 -9.07 -29.32
CA ARG A 27 -9.08 -8.68 -28.21
C ARG A 27 -9.10 -7.18 -27.93
N GLU A 28 -10.27 -6.57 -28.05
CA GLU A 28 -10.44 -5.14 -27.83
C GLU A 28 -11.14 -4.86 -26.50
N LEU A 29 -10.58 -3.95 -25.71
CA LEU A 29 -11.24 -3.39 -24.54
C LEU A 29 -11.77 -1.99 -24.86
N ARG A 30 -13.01 -1.72 -24.51
CA ARG A 30 -13.67 -0.43 -24.69
C ARG A 30 -14.20 0.07 -23.35
N LYS A 31 -14.18 1.39 -23.16
CA LYS A 31 -14.81 2.08 -22.04
C LYS A 31 -15.76 3.12 -22.60
N GLN A 32 -17.05 2.97 -22.29
CA GLN A 32 -18.10 3.88 -22.80
C GLN A 32 -17.99 4.08 -24.33
N GLY A 33 -17.77 3.00 -25.08
CA GLY A 33 -17.62 3.01 -26.54
C GLY A 33 -16.26 3.47 -27.08
N ARG A 34 -15.33 3.98 -26.26
CA ARG A 34 -13.96 4.32 -26.69
C ARG A 34 -13.01 3.14 -26.53
N ARG A 35 -12.29 2.78 -27.60
CA ARG A 35 -11.26 1.72 -27.58
C ARG A 35 -10.09 2.14 -26.68
N ILE A 36 -9.74 1.27 -25.73
CA ILE A 36 -8.54 1.38 -24.91
C ILE A 36 -7.53 0.35 -25.39
N ARG A 37 -6.30 0.78 -25.62
CA ARG A 37 -5.20 -0.13 -25.94
C ARG A 37 -4.75 -0.84 -24.66
N LEU A 38 -4.90 -2.15 -24.64
CA LEU A 38 -4.31 -3.04 -23.64
C LEU A 38 -3.38 -3.98 -24.39
N GLN A 39 -2.18 -4.23 -23.85
CA GLN A 39 -1.22 -5.14 -24.45
C GLN A 39 -1.77 -6.58 -24.44
N ASP A 40 -1.32 -7.41 -25.37
CA ASP A 40 -1.87 -8.75 -25.60
C ASP A 40 -1.86 -9.63 -24.35
N GLN A 41 -0.75 -9.64 -23.61
CA GLN A 41 -0.59 -10.48 -22.42
C GLN A 41 -1.48 -10.03 -21.24
N PRO A 42 -1.53 -8.73 -20.86
CA PRO A 42 -2.55 -8.22 -19.93
C PRO A 42 -4.00 -8.45 -20.40
N PHE A 43 -4.27 -8.36 -21.71
CA PHE A 43 -5.61 -8.64 -22.22
C PHE A 43 -5.96 -10.13 -22.08
N ALA A 44 -5.05 -11.04 -22.41
CA ALA A 44 -5.24 -12.47 -22.26
C ALA A 44 -5.52 -12.86 -20.80
N LEU A 45 -4.81 -12.24 -19.85
CA LEU A 45 -5.09 -12.39 -18.42
C LEU A 45 -6.49 -11.89 -18.04
N LEU A 46 -6.89 -10.71 -18.51
CA LEU A 46 -8.22 -10.17 -18.27
C LEU A 46 -9.32 -11.06 -18.88
N ALA A 47 -9.13 -11.53 -20.11
CA ALA A 47 -10.05 -12.43 -20.79
C ALA A 47 -10.26 -13.73 -19.98
N PHE A 48 -9.17 -14.34 -19.51
CA PHE A 48 -9.25 -15.55 -18.70
C PHE A 48 -9.98 -15.35 -17.36
N LEU A 49 -9.78 -14.18 -16.73
CA LEU A 49 -10.52 -13.80 -15.52
C LEU A 49 -12.01 -13.51 -15.79
N LEU A 50 -12.34 -12.98 -16.97
CA LEU A 50 -13.71 -12.68 -17.40
C LEU A 50 -14.50 -13.91 -17.84
N GLU A 51 -13.82 -14.97 -18.31
CA GLU A 51 -14.43 -16.27 -18.60
C GLU A 51 -14.91 -16.97 -17.31
N ARG A 52 -14.28 -16.69 -16.18
CA ARG A 52 -14.58 -17.31 -14.87
C ARG A 52 -14.84 -16.26 -13.77
N PRO A 53 -15.89 -15.43 -13.90
CA PRO A 53 -16.18 -14.39 -12.92
C PRO A 53 -16.49 -15.03 -11.55
N GLY A 54 -15.95 -14.46 -10.47
CA GLY A 54 -16.14 -14.92 -9.10
C GLY A 54 -15.28 -16.12 -8.67
N VAL A 55 -14.58 -16.77 -9.60
CA VAL A 55 -13.69 -17.91 -9.29
C VAL A 55 -12.27 -17.41 -9.02
N ILE A 56 -11.60 -18.02 -8.03
CA ILE A 56 -10.18 -17.76 -7.78
C ILE A 56 -9.39 -18.53 -8.82
N VAL A 57 -8.66 -17.81 -9.65
CA VAL A 57 -7.72 -18.39 -10.61
C VAL A 57 -6.34 -18.44 -9.95
N SER A 58 -5.73 -19.62 -9.92
CA SER A 58 -4.45 -19.81 -9.22
C SER A 58 -3.27 -19.26 -10.01
N ARG A 59 -2.13 -19.06 -9.34
CA ARG A 59 -0.91 -18.63 -10.04
C ARG A 59 -0.42 -19.69 -11.02
N GLU A 60 -0.56 -20.96 -10.66
CA GLU A 60 -0.19 -22.11 -11.48
C GLU A 60 -1.06 -22.16 -12.74
N GLU A 61 -2.39 -21.99 -12.61
CA GLU A 61 -3.29 -21.92 -13.77
C GLU A 61 -2.96 -20.75 -14.70
N LEU A 62 -2.61 -19.59 -14.14
CA LEU A 62 -2.20 -18.43 -14.91
C LEU A 62 -0.86 -18.64 -15.62
N ARG A 63 0.07 -19.37 -14.98
CA ARG A 63 1.36 -19.74 -15.56
C ARG A 63 1.16 -20.63 -16.77
N ASP A 64 0.43 -21.72 -16.59
CA ASP A 64 0.24 -22.72 -17.64
C ASP A 64 -0.51 -22.15 -18.86
N LYS A 65 -1.46 -21.23 -18.63
CA LYS A 65 -2.27 -20.64 -19.69
C LYS A 65 -1.60 -19.50 -20.45
N LEU A 66 -0.83 -18.65 -19.77
CA LEU A 66 -0.30 -17.40 -20.33
C LEU A 66 1.21 -17.43 -20.62
N TRP A 67 1.95 -18.36 -20.01
CA TRP A 67 3.39 -18.55 -20.19
C TRP A 67 3.72 -20.03 -20.44
N PRO A 68 3.51 -20.54 -21.67
CA PRO A 68 3.96 -21.88 -22.02
C PRO A 68 5.48 -22.04 -21.81
N ALA A 69 5.90 -23.28 -21.53
CA ALA A 69 7.14 -23.68 -20.83
C ALA A 69 8.50 -23.15 -21.34
N ASP A 70 8.54 -22.37 -22.43
CA ASP A 70 9.75 -21.83 -23.06
C ASP A 70 10.05 -20.35 -22.75
N THR A 71 9.28 -19.71 -21.88
CA THR A 71 9.50 -18.29 -21.55
C THR A 71 10.40 -18.13 -20.31
N PHE A 72 11.69 -17.83 -20.52
CA PHE A 72 12.68 -17.49 -19.47
C PHE A 72 12.47 -16.10 -18.84
N VAL A 73 11.22 -15.73 -18.53
CA VAL A 73 10.89 -14.49 -17.83
C VAL A 73 10.46 -14.83 -16.42
N ASP A 74 10.87 -14.02 -15.45
CA ASP A 74 10.36 -14.08 -14.08
C ASP A 74 8.81 -13.99 -14.11
N PHE A 75 8.18 -15.16 -13.92
CA PHE A 75 6.73 -15.32 -14.00
C PHE A 75 6.01 -14.44 -12.96
N ASP A 76 6.52 -14.39 -11.73
CA ASP A 76 5.91 -13.59 -10.67
C ASP A 76 6.01 -12.09 -11.00
N HIS A 77 7.15 -11.63 -11.52
CA HIS A 77 7.31 -10.23 -11.92
C HIS A 77 6.39 -9.86 -13.10
N SER A 78 6.31 -10.73 -14.10
CA SER A 78 5.52 -10.49 -15.31
C SER A 78 4.01 -10.58 -15.06
N LEU A 79 3.56 -11.51 -14.21
CA LEU A 79 2.17 -11.58 -13.74
C LEU A 79 1.75 -10.32 -12.96
N ASN A 80 2.58 -9.87 -12.02
CA ASN A 80 2.31 -8.65 -11.27
C ASN A 80 2.25 -7.42 -12.20
N THR A 81 3.13 -7.35 -13.19
CA THR A 81 3.14 -6.29 -14.21
C THR A 81 1.87 -6.32 -15.06
N ALA A 82 1.42 -7.49 -15.48
CA ALA A 82 0.20 -7.65 -16.26
C ALA A 82 -1.05 -7.22 -15.46
N VAL A 83 -1.20 -7.69 -14.22
CA VAL A 83 -2.31 -7.29 -13.34
C VAL A 83 -2.32 -5.78 -13.10
N ASN A 84 -1.15 -5.17 -12.87
CA ASN A 84 -1.05 -3.72 -12.67
C ASN A 84 -1.49 -2.93 -13.91
N LYS A 85 -1.12 -3.36 -15.11
CA LYS A 85 -1.58 -2.75 -16.37
C LYS A 85 -3.09 -2.86 -16.54
N ILE A 86 -3.69 -4.00 -16.21
CA ILE A 86 -5.15 -4.15 -16.25
C ILE A 86 -5.81 -3.18 -15.25
N ARG A 87 -5.31 -3.13 -14.00
CA ARG A 87 -5.81 -2.22 -12.98
C ARG A 87 -5.65 -0.75 -13.36
N GLU A 88 -4.59 -0.39 -14.07
CA GLU A 88 -4.41 0.97 -14.60
C GLU A 88 -5.50 1.32 -15.60
N VAL A 89 -5.75 0.46 -16.58
CA VAL A 89 -6.75 0.67 -17.63
C VAL A 89 -8.18 0.68 -17.07
N LEU A 90 -8.49 -0.22 -16.13
CA LEU A 90 -9.79 -0.30 -15.49
C LEU A 90 -10.03 0.80 -14.44
N GLY A 91 -8.99 1.57 -14.08
CA GLY A 91 -9.04 2.52 -12.97
C GLY A 91 -9.29 1.81 -11.63
N ASP A 92 -8.77 0.60 -11.49
CA ASP A 92 -8.89 -0.26 -10.33
C ASP A 92 -7.69 -0.11 -9.37
N SER A 93 -7.88 -0.47 -8.11
CA SER A 93 -6.85 -0.43 -7.07
C SER A 93 -6.67 -1.79 -6.42
N ALA A 94 -5.42 -2.19 -6.16
CA ALA A 94 -5.13 -3.40 -5.39
C ALA A 94 -5.63 -3.31 -3.93
N THR A 95 -5.72 -2.10 -3.38
CA THR A 95 -6.16 -1.86 -1.99
C THR A 95 -7.68 -1.70 -1.83
N SER A 96 -8.39 -1.46 -2.93
CA SER A 96 -9.86 -1.36 -2.98
C SER A 96 -10.32 -1.92 -4.32
N PRO A 97 -10.20 -3.25 -4.52
CA PRO A 97 -10.49 -3.85 -5.80
C PRO A 97 -11.97 -3.71 -6.11
N ARG A 98 -12.28 -3.20 -7.30
CA ARG A 98 -13.62 -3.16 -7.88
C ARG A 98 -13.79 -4.18 -8.98
N PHE A 99 -12.71 -4.59 -9.63
CA PHE A 99 -12.73 -5.54 -10.73
C PHE A 99 -11.86 -6.76 -10.43
N ILE A 100 -10.59 -6.55 -10.04
CA ILE A 100 -9.64 -7.65 -9.80
C ILE A 100 -9.14 -7.64 -8.36
N GLU A 101 -9.59 -8.62 -7.59
CA GLU A 101 -9.15 -8.89 -6.24
C GLU A 101 -7.90 -9.78 -6.22
N THR A 102 -6.95 -9.46 -5.34
CA THR A 102 -5.79 -10.32 -5.07
C THR A 102 -6.07 -11.15 -3.83
N VAL A 103 -6.11 -12.48 -3.99
CA VAL A 103 -6.24 -13.41 -2.87
C VAL A 103 -4.84 -13.87 -2.48
N ALA A 104 -4.39 -13.41 -1.31
CA ALA A 104 -3.03 -13.67 -0.82
C ALA A 104 -2.70 -15.17 -0.86
N ARG A 105 -1.54 -15.51 -1.44
CA ARG A 105 -1.03 -16.89 -1.61
C ARG A 105 -1.91 -17.85 -2.42
N ARG A 106 -3.00 -17.38 -3.04
CA ARG A 106 -3.87 -18.23 -3.88
C ARG A 106 -3.90 -17.78 -5.33
N GLY A 107 -4.06 -16.48 -5.58
CA GLY A 107 -4.12 -15.97 -6.95
C GLY A 107 -4.98 -14.73 -7.10
N TYR A 108 -5.76 -14.67 -8.19
CA TYR A 108 -6.56 -13.51 -8.57
C TYR A 108 -8.00 -13.90 -8.84
N ARG A 109 -8.93 -13.00 -8.51
CA ARG A 109 -10.36 -13.20 -8.72
C ARG A 109 -10.99 -11.98 -9.37
N PHE A 110 -11.83 -12.21 -10.38
CA PHE A 110 -12.66 -11.15 -10.94
C PHE A 110 -13.95 -11.03 -10.14
N ILE A 111 -14.23 -9.85 -9.58
CA ILE A 111 -15.32 -9.66 -8.60
C ILE A 111 -16.47 -8.77 -9.13
N ALA A 112 -16.30 -8.11 -10.28
CA ALA A 112 -17.38 -7.31 -10.85
C ALA A 112 -18.43 -8.18 -11.56
N ALA A 113 -19.67 -7.71 -11.59
CA ALA A 113 -20.74 -8.35 -12.35
C ALA A 113 -20.40 -8.37 -13.85
N VAL A 114 -20.43 -9.58 -14.43
CA VAL A 114 -20.13 -9.82 -15.85
C VAL A 114 -21.41 -10.23 -16.57
N HIS A 115 -21.75 -9.51 -17.63
CA HIS A 115 -22.85 -9.83 -18.53
C HIS A 115 -22.28 -10.29 -19.87
N MET A 116 -22.39 -11.58 -20.14
CA MET A 116 -22.02 -12.15 -21.44
C MET A 116 -23.20 -11.97 -22.41
N SER A 117 -22.99 -11.24 -23.51
CA SER A 117 -24.01 -11.10 -24.56
C SER A 117 -23.99 -12.33 -25.45
N GLY A 118 -24.41 -13.48 -24.92
CA GLY A 118 -24.25 -14.76 -25.64
C GLY A 118 -25.04 -15.97 -25.16
N ASN A 119 -25.78 -15.90 -24.05
CA ASN A 119 -26.74 -16.95 -23.72
C ASN A 119 -27.88 -16.37 -22.90
N ALA A 120 -29.00 -16.09 -23.57
CA ALA A 120 -30.27 -15.95 -22.89
C ALA A 120 -30.74 -17.38 -22.65
N ASP A 121 -30.46 -17.93 -21.47
CA ASP A 121 -31.38 -18.81 -20.75
C ASP A 121 -30.85 -19.13 -19.34
N ALA A 122 -31.72 -18.83 -18.38
CA ALA A 122 -31.75 -19.30 -16.98
C ALA A 122 -30.57 -18.99 -16.04
N VAL A 123 -30.68 -17.90 -15.27
CA VAL A 123 -30.51 -17.96 -13.79
C VAL A 123 -31.54 -17.04 -13.11
N PRO A 124 -32.34 -17.52 -12.14
CA PRO A 124 -33.37 -16.74 -11.45
C PRO A 124 -32.83 -15.53 -10.69
N GLN A 125 -33.62 -14.45 -10.66
CA GLN A 125 -33.46 -13.20 -9.90
C GLN A 125 -33.45 -13.36 -8.36
N GLN A 126 -33.10 -14.54 -7.83
CA GLN A 126 -33.30 -14.90 -6.42
C GLN A 126 -32.02 -15.15 -5.61
N LEU A 127 -30.86 -14.63 -6.06
CA LEU A 127 -29.62 -14.54 -5.27
C LEU A 127 -29.24 -13.09 -4.90
N ALA A 128 -30.15 -12.13 -5.16
CA ALA A 128 -30.05 -10.76 -4.62
C ALA A 128 -30.62 -10.65 -3.18
N ARG A 129 -30.87 -11.78 -2.50
CA ARG A 129 -31.32 -11.79 -1.10
C ARG A 129 -30.21 -12.34 -0.21
N VAL A 130 -29.67 -11.43 0.60
CA VAL A 130 -28.86 -11.70 1.80
C VAL A 130 -27.42 -12.15 1.52
N VAL A 131 -26.60 -11.23 1.02
CA VAL A 131 -25.27 -11.07 1.62
C VAL A 131 -25.45 -9.91 2.60
N PRO A 132 -25.44 -10.13 3.92
CA PRO A 132 -25.21 -9.03 4.83
C PRO A 132 -23.88 -8.45 4.36
N GLU A 133 -23.90 -7.19 3.99
CA GLU A 133 -22.73 -6.37 3.84
C GLU A 133 -22.05 -6.29 5.22
N SER A 134 -21.50 -7.40 5.71
CA SER A 134 -20.32 -7.39 6.55
C SER A 134 -19.19 -7.03 5.61
N GLN A 135 -19.24 -5.77 5.14
CA GLN A 135 -18.08 -4.91 5.30
C GLN A 135 -17.55 -5.25 6.68
N THR A 136 -16.49 -6.06 6.76
CA THR A 136 -15.54 -5.88 7.83
C THR A 136 -14.95 -4.50 7.56
N ASP A 137 -15.75 -3.48 7.85
CA ASP A 137 -15.36 -2.11 8.11
C ASP A 137 -14.49 -2.24 9.34
N LEU A 138 -13.28 -2.75 9.14
CA LEU A 138 -12.15 -2.43 9.98
C LEU A 138 -12.24 -0.91 10.09
N PRO A 139 -12.53 -0.37 11.29
CA PRO A 139 -12.77 1.05 11.46
C PRO A 139 -11.61 1.76 10.79
N ARG A 140 -11.86 2.45 9.67
CA ARG A 140 -10.81 3.20 8.99
C ARG A 140 -10.38 4.23 10.03
N PRO A 141 -9.16 4.11 10.60
CA PRO A 141 -8.80 4.96 11.71
C PRO A 141 -8.93 6.40 11.24
N HIS A 142 -9.69 7.19 12.00
CA HIS A 142 -9.95 8.58 11.67
C HIS A 142 -8.59 9.26 11.47
N ARG A 143 -8.36 9.87 10.30
CA ARG A 143 -7.04 10.42 9.92
C ARG A 143 -6.47 11.37 10.98
N GLY A 144 -7.34 12.08 11.69
CA GLY A 144 -6.96 12.92 12.83
C GLY A 144 -6.37 12.13 14.00
N VAL A 145 -6.93 10.97 14.36
CA VAL A 145 -6.43 10.13 15.46
C VAL A 145 -5.05 9.59 15.13
N THR A 146 -4.84 9.11 13.90
CA THR A 146 -3.52 8.63 13.44
C THR A 146 -2.46 9.75 13.51
N ARG A 147 -2.83 10.99 13.17
CA ARG A 147 -1.92 12.15 13.26
C ARG A 147 -1.62 12.54 14.71
N ILE A 148 -2.64 12.54 15.58
CA ILE A 148 -2.46 12.83 17.01
C ILE A 148 -1.55 11.78 17.64
N LEU A 149 -1.82 10.49 17.43
CA LEU A 149 -0.98 9.41 17.95
C LEU A 149 0.46 9.52 17.45
N PHE A 150 0.67 9.78 16.15
CA PHE A 150 2.00 9.98 15.60
C PHE A 150 2.71 11.19 16.22
N GLY A 151 2.00 12.31 16.39
CA GLY A 151 2.52 13.52 17.02
C GLY A 151 2.90 13.30 18.48
N LEU A 152 2.06 12.60 19.25
CA LEU A 152 2.34 12.21 20.64
C LEU A 152 3.60 11.36 20.74
N LEU A 153 3.80 10.42 19.81
CA LEU A 153 5.04 9.63 19.74
C LEU A 153 6.27 10.52 19.47
N GLN A 154 6.19 11.50 18.56
CA GLN A 154 7.30 12.42 18.31
C GLN A 154 7.63 13.26 19.57
N VAL A 155 6.60 13.76 20.27
CA VAL A 155 6.77 14.53 21.51
C VAL A 155 7.40 13.68 22.60
N MET A 156 6.96 12.44 22.76
CA MET A 156 7.56 11.48 23.70
C MET A 156 9.06 11.29 23.42
N TYR A 157 9.46 11.08 22.16
CA TYR A 157 10.87 10.98 21.81
C TYR A 157 11.66 12.26 22.11
N LEU A 158 11.09 13.44 21.83
CA LEU A 158 11.72 14.72 22.17
C LEU A 158 11.97 14.84 23.68
N ILE A 159 11.02 14.42 24.51
CA ILE A 159 11.21 14.38 25.97
C ILE A 159 12.38 13.48 26.33
N PHE A 160 12.49 12.28 25.76
CA PHE A 160 13.63 11.38 26.02
C PHE A 160 14.97 11.97 25.59
N TYR A 161 15.04 12.66 24.44
CA TYR A 161 16.26 13.36 24.02
C TYR A 161 16.65 14.46 25.00
N VAL A 162 15.69 15.27 25.43
CA VAL A 162 15.93 16.36 26.38
C VAL A 162 16.36 15.80 27.74
N GLU A 163 15.67 14.78 28.25
CA GLU A 163 16.02 14.12 29.51
C GLU A 163 17.45 13.57 29.51
N ALA A 164 17.87 12.92 28.43
CA ALA A 164 19.23 12.41 28.32
C ALA A 164 20.29 13.52 28.21
N LEU A 165 19.98 14.65 27.57
CA LEU A 165 20.87 15.81 27.50
C LEU A 165 20.96 16.55 28.83
N LEU A 166 19.84 16.72 29.54
CA LEU A 166 19.82 17.34 30.87
C LEU A 166 20.59 16.50 31.89
N HIS A 167 20.51 15.17 31.77
CA HIS A 167 21.20 14.22 32.64
C HIS A 167 22.53 13.73 32.07
N TRP A 168 23.20 14.52 31.23
CA TRP A 168 24.48 14.11 30.63
C TRP A 168 25.54 13.69 31.66
N HIS A 169 25.52 14.24 32.87
CA HIS A 169 26.39 13.82 33.97
C HIS A 169 26.20 12.35 34.41
N ALA A 170 25.03 11.75 34.18
CA ALA A 170 24.83 10.32 34.44
C ALA A 170 25.59 9.44 33.43
N LEU A 171 25.84 9.94 32.22
CA LEU A 171 26.60 9.23 31.18
C LEU A 171 28.09 9.16 31.48
N ASP A 172 28.62 10.12 32.25
CA ASP A 172 30.04 10.20 32.60
C ASP A 172 30.49 9.08 33.56
N ARG A 173 29.54 8.32 34.11
CA ARG A 173 29.79 7.15 34.97
C ARG A 173 29.53 5.80 34.30
N ILE A 174 29.01 5.81 33.07
CA ILE A 174 28.55 4.61 32.38
C ILE A 174 29.63 4.13 31.41
N GLU A 175 30.24 3.00 31.73
CA GLU A 175 31.12 2.25 30.82
C GLU A 175 30.35 1.09 30.20
N ILE A 176 30.37 0.99 28.87
CA ILE A 176 29.61 -0.01 28.12
C ILE A 176 30.60 -0.77 27.23
N PHE A 177 30.71 -2.09 27.35
CA PHE A 177 31.57 -2.91 26.48
C PHE A 177 33.02 -2.39 26.34
N ASN A 178 33.63 -1.95 27.44
CA ASN A 178 34.99 -1.37 27.46
C ASN A 178 35.12 -0.04 26.67
N VAL A 179 34.00 0.59 26.33
CA VAL A 179 33.91 1.93 25.76
C VAL A 179 33.85 2.92 26.92
N GLY A 180 34.83 3.82 26.98
CA GLY A 180 34.91 4.84 28.02
C GLY A 180 33.73 5.82 27.99
N ALA A 181 33.34 6.29 29.18
CA ALA A 181 32.28 7.27 29.39
C ALA A 181 32.30 8.51 28.48
N PRO A 182 33.46 9.14 28.14
CA PRO A 182 33.45 10.32 27.26
C PRO A 182 33.02 9.98 25.82
N LEU A 183 33.34 8.77 25.34
CA LEU A 183 32.95 8.33 24.01
C LEU A 183 31.45 7.99 23.96
N VAL A 184 30.93 7.32 25.00
CA VAL A 184 29.48 7.07 25.15
C VAL A 184 28.71 8.39 25.18
N THR A 185 29.16 9.35 25.99
CA THR A 185 28.56 10.69 26.08
C THR A 185 28.58 11.40 24.72
N SER A 186 29.71 11.35 24.00
CA SER A 186 29.83 11.94 22.66
C SER A 186 28.84 11.32 21.66
N ILE A 187 28.68 9.99 21.67
CA ILE A 187 27.72 9.28 20.81
C ILE A 187 26.28 9.70 21.13
N VAL A 188 25.93 9.81 22.41
CA VAL A 188 24.59 10.25 22.83
C VAL A 188 24.32 11.68 22.37
N ILE A 189 25.25 12.62 22.57
CA ILE A 189 25.11 14.02 22.15
C ILE A 189 24.98 14.13 20.63
N VAL A 190 25.88 13.48 19.87
CA VAL A 190 25.85 13.52 18.40
C VAL A 190 24.56 12.91 17.85
N SER A 191 24.13 11.78 18.41
CA SER A 191 22.89 11.14 17.98
C SER A 191 21.65 11.97 18.33
N ALA A 192 21.62 12.65 19.48
CA ALA A 192 20.56 13.59 19.84
C ALA A 192 20.54 14.81 18.91
N GLY A 193 21.72 15.34 18.54
CA GLY A 193 21.85 16.47 17.61
C GLY A 193 21.29 16.19 16.21
N VAL A 194 21.31 14.94 15.77
CA VAL A 194 20.67 14.49 14.52
C VAL A 194 19.20 14.13 14.73
N GLY A 195 18.88 13.46 15.83
CA GLY A 195 17.54 12.97 16.15
C GLY A 195 16.51 14.08 16.38
N ILE A 196 16.88 15.12 17.14
CA ILE A 196 15.96 16.22 17.48
C ILE A 196 15.44 16.95 16.22
N PRO A 197 16.29 17.45 15.29
CA PRO A 197 15.81 18.06 14.06
C PRO A 197 14.95 17.13 13.20
N LEU A 198 15.30 15.84 13.15
CA LEU A 198 14.55 14.83 12.41
C LEU A 198 13.13 14.66 12.96
N ARG A 199 13.00 14.58 14.29
CA ARG A 199 11.70 14.50 14.98
C ARG A 199 10.87 15.78 14.79
N PHE A 200 11.49 16.96 14.85
CA PHE A 200 10.81 18.23 14.52
C PHE A 200 10.33 18.27 13.07
N TYR A 201 11.12 17.77 12.12
CA TYR A 201 10.70 17.65 10.72
C TYR A 201 9.49 16.72 10.59
N LEU A 202 9.50 15.56 11.23
CA LEU A 202 8.37 14.61 11.20
C LEU A 202 7.11 15.20 11.84
N LEU A 203 7.25 15.86 12.99
CA LEU A 203 6.16 16.55 13.68
C LEU A 203 5.55 17.66 12.80
N SER A 204 6.40 18.49 12.20
CA SER A 204 5.98 19.55 11.28
C SER A 204 5.32 18.98 10.03
N ALA A 205 5.86 17.92 9.44
CA ALA A 205 5.31 17.30 8.25
C ALA A 205 3.91 16.72 8.47
N VAL A 206 3.62 16.24 9.70
CA VAL A 206 2.27 15.83 10.09
C VAL A 206 1.36 17.01 10.36
N GLY A 207 1.86 18.07 11.00
CA GLY A 207 1.11 19.30 11.24
C GLY A 207 0.64 20.00 9.94
N PHE A 208 1.50 20.02 8.92
CA PHE A 208 1.22 20.64 7.62
C PHE A 208 0.61 19.68 6.57
N ASP A 209 0.21 18.47 6.97
CA ASP A 209 -0.40 17.46 6.08
C ASP A 209 0.38 17.23 4.77
N HIS A 210 1.70 17.02 4.89
CA HIS A 210 2.55 16.95 3.72
C HIS A 210 2.29 15.64 2.94
N ALA A 211 1.60 15.73 1.80
CA ALA A 211 1.15 14.57 1.02
C ALA A 211 2.27 13.60 0.56
N GLN A 212 3.52 14.06 0.50
CA GLN A 212 4.69 13.23 0.12
C GLN A 212 5.36 12.53 1.32
N LEU A 213 4.87 12.75 2.55
CA LEU A 213 5.48 12.24 3.77
C LEU A 213 5.62 10.72 3.73
N GLY A 214 4.59 9.98 3.28
CA GLY A 214 4.65 8.52 3.19
C GLY A 214 5.78 7.99 2.30
N MET A 215 6.06 8.65 1.16
CA MET A 215 7.14 8.24 0.24
C MET A 215 8.52 8.59 0.79
N LYS A 216 8.68 9.79 1.36
CA LYS A 216 9.95 10.23 1.96
C LYS A 216 10.29 9.42 3.22
N PHE A 217 9.29 9.18 4.06
CA PHE A 217 9.42 8.38 5.27
C PHE A 217 9.93 6.98 4.96
N HIS A 218 9.44 6.31 3.91
CA HIS A 218 9.92 4.97 3.57
C HIS A 218 11.41 4.91 3.22
N LYS A 219 11.95 5.97 2.60
CA LYS A 219 13.37 6.07 2.27
C LYS A 219 14.23 6.30 3.51
N ILE A 220 13.73 7.10 4.45
CA ILE A 220 14.47 7.51 5.65
C ILE A 220 14.24 6.52 6.82
N PHE A 221 13.23 5.65 6.72
CA PHE A 221 12.80 4.73 7.78
C PHE A 221 13.92 3.83 8.29
N LEU A 222 14.79 3.30 7.42
CA LEU A 222 15.89 2.43 7.87
C LEU A 222 16.88 3.21 8.76
N GLY A 223 17.15 4.47 8.44
CA GLY A 223 17.97 5.34 9.28
C GLY A 223 17.28 5.67 10.60
N ILE A 224 16.01 6.07 10.55
CA ILE A 224 15.19 6.35 11.76
C ILE A 224 15.14 5.12 12.67
N LEU A 225 14.93 3.92 12.11
CA LEU A 225 14.86 2.68 12.86
C LEU A 225 16.12 2.42 13.69
N VAL A 226 17.30 2.66 13.12
CA VAL A 226 18.58 2.47 13.82
C VAL A 226 18.71 3.47 14.98
N PHE A 227 18.37 4.74 14.73
CA PHE A 227 18.35 5.77 15.78
C PHE A 227 17.35 5.42 16.89
N ASP A 228 16.18 4.93 16.54
CA ASP A 228 15.12 4.61 17.49
C ASP A 228 15.43 3.37 18.30
N LEU A 229 16.12 2.39 17.71
CA LEU A 229 16.59 1.22 18.42
C LEU A 229 17.66 1.61 19.46
N PHE A 230 18.56 2.52 19.10
CA PHE A 230 19.56 3.07 20.01
C PHE A 230 18.89 3.82 21.17
N TRP A 231 17.97 4.74 20.87
CA TRP A 231 17.23 5.51 21.87
C TRP A 231 16.15 4.70 22.60
N GLY A 232 15.80 3.52 22.10
CA GLY A 232 14.89 2.60 22.78
C GLY A 232 15.45 2.10 24.11
N ILE A 233 16.78 2.08 24.25
CA ILE A 233 17.48 1.67 25.49
C ILE A 233 17.59 2.85 26.49
N ALA A 234 17.22 4.07 26.09
CA ALA A 234 17.33 5.27 26.92
C ALA A 234 16.69 5.17 28.32
N PRO A 235 15.60 4.42 28.58
CA PRO A 235 15.08 4.24 29.93
C PRO A 235 16.10 3.64 30.92
N PHE A 236 17.11 2.90 30.44
CA PHE A 236 18.20 2.43 31.30
C PHE A 236 19.12 3.55 31.79
N LEU A 237 19.18 4.69 31.09
CA LEU A 237 19.95 5.85 31.53
C LEU A 237 19.35 6.51 32.78
N ILE A 238 18.04 6.32 33.01
CA ILE A 238 17.31 6.86 34.15
C ILE A 238 16.86 5.76 35.14
N VAL A 239 17.44 4.56 35.04
CA VAL A 239 17.05 3.40 35.84
C VAL A 239 17.17 3.65 37.35
N GLU A 240 18.11 4.51 37.77
CA GLU A 240 18.29 4.90 39.17
C GLU A 240 17.05 5.63 39.74
N ARG A 241 16.22 6.27 38.90
CA ARG A 241 15.01 6.99 39.32
C ARG A 241 13.74 6.19 39.18
N ILE A 242 13.59 5.46 38.08
CA ILE A 242 12.34 4.74 37.75
C ILE A 242 12.38 3.27 38.17
N GLY A 243 13.56 2.74 38.53
CA GLY A 243 13.77 1.34 38.85
C GLY A 243 13.89 0.45 37.61
N PHE A 244 14.44 -0.74 37.81
CA PHE A 244 14.76 -1.68 36.72
C PHE A 244 13.51 -2.19 35.97
N GLY A 245 12.44 -2.53 36.70
CA GLY A 245 11.20 -3.04 36.10
C GLY A 245 10.56 -2.06 35.11
N PRO A 246 10.28 -0.81 35.52
CA PRO A 246 9.74 0.22 34.63
C PRO A 246 10.69 0.57 33.48
N ALA A 247 12.00 0.62 33.71
CA ALA A 247 12.99 0.85 32.65
C ALA A 247 12.95 -0.25 31.57
N PHE A 248 12.84 -1.51 31.98
CA PHE A 248 12.72 -2.64 31.06
C PHE A 248 11.41 -2.59 30.25
N GLY A 249 10.28 -2.32 30.92
CA GLY A 249 8.98 -2.19 30.26
C GLY A 249 8.94 -1.03 29.26
N ALA A 250 9.47 0.14 29.64
CA ALA A 250 9.59 1.30 28.77
C ALA A 250 10.49 1.01 27.57
N THR A 251 11.61 0.31 27.78
CA THR A 251 12.52 -0.09 26.71
C THR A 251 11.80 -1.01 25.70
N ALA A 252 11.13 -2.04 26.18
CA ALA A 252 10.37 -2.95 25.32
C ALA A 252 9.30 -2.22 24.50
N ALA A 253 8.59 -1.26 25.11
CA ALA A 253 7.64 -0.41 24.41
C ALA A 253 8.31 0.43 23.32
N LEU A 254 9.41 1.14 23.65
CA LEU A 254 10.14 1.98 22.71
C LEU A 254 10.73 1.22 21.52
N LEU A 255 11.20 -0.02 21.74
CA LEU A 255 11.70 -0.87 20.66
C LEU A 255 10.58 -1.26 19.67
N TYR A 256 9.32 -1.26 20.09
CA TYR A 256 8.16 -1.53 19.23
C TYR A 256 7.68 -0.29 18.46
N VAL A 257 7.91 0.91 19.01
CA VAL A 257 7.39 2.18 18.46
C VAL A 257 7.73 2.41 16.97
N PRO A 258 8.93 2.10 16.45
CA PRO A 258 9.24 2.30 15.02
C PRO A 258 8.29 1.54 14.08
N PHE A 259 7.82 0.36 14.51
CA PHE A 259 6.86 -0.44 13.75
C PHE A 259 5.46 0.18 13.82
N ALA A 260 5.08 0.73 14.98
CA ALA A 260 3.84 1.47 15.14
C ALA A 260 3.85 2.73 14.27
N GLU A 261 4.93 3.52 14.26
CA GLU A 261 5.08 4.70 13.41
C GLU A 261 4.96 4.37 11.93
N ARG A 262 5.64 3.31 11.46
CA ARG A 262 5.55 2.85 10.07
C ARG A 262 4.11 2.48 9.69
N THR A 263 3.39 1.86 10.60
CA THR A 263 1.99 1.46 10.40
C THR A 263 1.08 2.69 10.34
N LEU A 264 1.24 3.63 11.27
CA LEU A 264 0.48 4.89 11.32
C LEU A 264 0.72 5.74 10.06
N VAL A 265 1.96 5.89 9.61
CA VAL A 265 2.29 6.66 8.39
C VAL A 265 1.66 6.04 7.15
N ARG A 266 1.68 4.70 7.03
CA ARG A 266 1.01 3.99 5.93
C ARG A 266 -0.51 4.17 5.95
N MET A 267 -1.11 4.21 7.14
CA MET A 267 -2.55 4.44 7.30
C MET A 267 -2.95 5.89 6.98
N ALA A 268 -2.16 6.87 7.42
CA ALA A 268 -2.43 8.30 7.21
C ALA A 268 -2.15 8.75 5.76
N TYR A 269 -1.08 8.25 5.14
CA TYR A 269 -0.59 8.68 3.82
C TYR A 269 -0.48 7.49 2.85
N PRO A 270 -1.62 6.94 2.38
CA PRO A 270 -1.59 5.92 1.33
C PRO A 270 -0.97 6.52 0.07
N THR A 271 0.02 5.83 -0.50
CA THR A 271 0.75 6.27 -1.69
C THR A 271 -0.22 6.50 -2.85
N ALA A 272 -0.43 7.77 -3.20
CA ALA A 272 -1.27 8.15 -4.33
C ALA A 272 -0.64 7.69 -5.66
N LYS A 273 -1.40 6.92 -6.42
CA LYS A 273 -1.08 6.46 -7.79
C LYS A 273 -0.74 7.69 -8.64
N ARG A 274 0.49 7.74 -9.16
CA ARG A 274 1.00 8.81 -10.04
C ARG A 274 0.08 8.89 -11.26
N ARG A 275 -0.75 9.95 -11.36
CA ARG A 275 -1.53 10.24 -12.57
C ARG A 275 -0.53 10.56 -13.70
N PRO A 276 -0.58 9.89 -14.87
CA PRO A 276 0.21 10.34 -16.01
C PRO A 276 -0.27 11.72 -16.46
N ASN A 277 0.70 12.63 -16.63
CA ASN A 277 0.50 14.05 -16.92
C ASN A 277 -0.11 14.22 -18.32
N ALA A 278 -1.29 14.85 -18.43
CA ALA A 278 -1.98 15.13 -19.69
C ALA A 278 -1.32 16.23 -20.55
N ALA A 279 -0.12 16.71 -20.18
CA ALA A 279 0.53 17.87 -20.79
C ALA A 279 1.58 17.53 -21.87
N GLN A 280 1.83 16.25 -22.17
CA GLN A 280 2.90 15.86 -23.11
C GLN A 280 2.40 15.45 -24.50
N ALA A 281 1.10 15.55 -24.77
CA ALA A 281 0.49 15.20 -26.07
C ALA A 281 0.24 16.41 -26.99
N ALA A 282 0.68 17.61 -26.61
CA ALA A 282 0.49 18.83 -27.40
C ALA A 282 1.83 19.40 -27.90
N ARG A 283 2.49 18.67 -28.81
CA ARG A 283 3.43 19.27 -29.77
C ARG A 283 3.25 18.57 -31.12
N PRO A 284 2.59 19.20 -32.10
CA PRO A 284 2.68 18.76 -33.48
C PRO A 284 4.03 19.26 -34.05
N GLY A 285 4.81 18.33 -34.57
CA GLY A 285 5.99 18.57 -35.40
C GLY A 285 5.89 17.66 -36.62
#